data_AF-A0A968TS14-F1
#
_entry.id   AF-A0A968TS14-F1
#
_cell.length_a   1.000
_cell.length_b   1.000
_cell.length_c   1.000
_cell.angle_alpha   90.00
_cell.angle_beta   90.00
_cell.angle_gamma   90.00
#
_symmetry.space_group_name_H-M   'P 1'
#
loop_
_entity.id
_entity.type
_entity.pdbx_description
1 polymer ?
#
loop_
_entity_poly.entity_id
_entity_poly.type
_entity_poly.pdbx_seq_one_letter_code
_entity_poly.pdbx_strand_id
1 'polypeptide(L)'
;MSHEFRTPLTLILSPLEDLLAIESIPQRDTIELIHRNSLRLLKLVNTLLDFSRIEAGRTQAIYEPIDLAQLTQELASNFRSAIERAEMHLTIDCPPLAELVYVDRDLWEKIVLNLMSNAFKFTFAGGITVRLQRVGEAIELTVQDTGVGIPAIELPHPA
;
A
#
# COMPACT_ATOMS: atom_id res chain seq x y z
N MET A 1 8.41 -17.36 14.65
CA MET A 1 7.74 -16.09 15.00
C MET A 1 6.76 -15.56 13.93
N SER A 2 7.15 -15.15 12.71
CA SER A 2 6.15 -14.62 11.74
C SER A 2 4.98 -15.56 11.45
N HIS A 3 5.24 -16.86 11.36
CA HIS A 3 4.22 -17.87 11.09
C HIS A 3 3.33 -18.19 12.30
N GLU A 4 3.80 -17.93 13.52
CA GLU A 4 3.04 -18.20 14.76
C GLU A 4 1.85 -17.24 14.93
N PHE A 5 1.92 -16.04 14.35
CA PHE A 5 0.81 -15.09 14.35
C PHE A 5 -0.08 -15.20 13.10
N ARG A 6 0.46 -15.60 11.95
CA ARG A 6 -0.33 -15.75 10.71
C ARG A 6 -1.32 -16.90 10.80
N THR A 7 -0.89 -18.09 11.24
CA THR A 7 -1.74 -19.28 11.32
C THR A 7 -3.02 -19.07 12.16
N PRO A 8 -2.98 -18.57 13.41
CA PRO A 8 -4.22 -18.37 14.18
C PRO A 8 -5.13 -17.31 13.56
N LEU A 9 -4.58 -16.28 12.91
CA LEU A 9 -5.39 -15.27 12.20
C LEU A 9 -6.06 -15.83 10.95
N THR A 10 -5.36 -16.65 10.18
CA THR A 10 -5.94 -17.34 9.01
C THR A 10 -7.07 -18.29 9.44
N LEU A 11 -6.91 -19.00 10.57
CA LEU A 11 -7.96 -19.86 11.13
C LEU A 11 -9.19 -19.09 11.63
N ILE A 12 -9.06 -17.80 11.96
CA ILE A 12 -10.19 -16.92 12.28
C ILE A 12 -10.83 -16.35 11.01
N LEU A 13 -10.04 -15.97 10.02
CA LEU A 13 -10.51 -15.34 8.78
C LEU A 13 -11.31 -16.31 7.90
N SER A 14 -10.82 -17.53 7.69
CA SER A 14 -11.47 -18.49 6.79
C SER A 14 -12.94 -18.79 7.17
N PRO A 15 -13.28 -19.10 8.43
CA PRO A 15 -14.68 -19.27 8.83
C PRO A 15 -15.51 -18.00 8.68
N LEU A 16 -14.93 -16.82 8.87
CA LEU A 16 -15.64 -15.55 8.66
C LEU A 16 -15.96 -15.30 7.18
N GLU A 17 -15.02 -15.62 6.29
CA GLU A 17 -15.21 -15.54 4.84
C GLU A 17 -16.32 -16.52 4.39
N ASP A 18 -16.29 -17.76 4.88
CA ASP A 18 -17.33 -18.77 4.61
C ASP A 18 -18.72 -18.29 5.07
N LEU A 19 -18.81 -17.66 6.25
CA LEU A 19 -20.06 -17.11 6.77
C LEU A 19 -20.56 -15.91 5.95
N LEU A 20 -19.65 -15.05 5.49
CA LEU A 20 -19.99 -13.87 4.67
C LEU A 20 -20.39 -14.24 3.23
N ALA A 21 -20.05 -15.45 2.75
CA ALA A 21 -20.51 -15.97 1.47
C ALA A 21 -21.99 -16.38 1.48
N ILE A 22 -22.62 -16.50 2.66
CA ILE A 22 -24.04 -16.83 2.81
C ILE A 22 -24.88 -15.55 2.58
N GLU A 23 -25.82 -15.59 1.62
CA GLU A 23 -26.64 -14.41 1.23
C GLU A 23 -27.48 -13.84 2.39
N SER A 24 -28.07 -14.71 3.23
CA SER A 24 -29.00 -14.30 4.30
C SER A 24 -28.55 -14.81 5.66
N ILE A 25 -27.37 -14.36 6.10
CA ILE A 25 -26.83 -14.70 7.42
C ILE A 25 -27.36 -13.75 8.50
N PRO A 26 -27.87 -14.26 9.64
CA PRO A 26 -28.18 -13.43 10.80
C PRO A 26 -26.94 -12.68 11.29
N GLN A 27 -27.10 -11.43 11.70
CA GLN A 27 -26.00 -10.60 12.25
C GLN A 27 -24.84 -10.37 11.25
N ARG A 28 -25.13 -10.33 9.94
CA ARG A 28 -24.16 -10.00 8.89
C ARG A 28 -23.28 -8.79 9.24
N ASP A 29 -23.88 -7.69 9.70
CA ASP A 29 -23.14 -6.47 10.08
C ASP A 29 -22.09 -6.73 11.18
N THR A 30 -22.42 -7.57 12.17
CA THR A 30 -21.49 -7.97 13.23
C THR A 30 -20.36 -8.83 12.67
N ILE A 31 -20.65 -9.75 11.76
CA ILE A 31 -19.66 -10.62 11.14
C ILE A 31 -18.73 -9.80 10.23
N GLU A 32 -19.27 -8.86 9.45
CA GLU A 32 -18.50 -7.91 8.64
C GLU A 32 -17.58 -7.04 9.52
N LEU A 33 -18.08 -6.60 10.68
CA LEU A 33 -17.27 -5.87 11.66
C LEU A 33 -16.12 -6.73 12.20
N ILE A 34 -16.37 -7.99 12.57
CA ILE A 34 -15.33 -8.90 13.07
C ILE A 34 -14.31 -9.17 11.97
N HIS A 35 -14.75 -9.48 10.75
CA HIS A 35 -13.90 -9.73 9.59
C HIS A 35 -12.99 -8.53 9.29
N ARG A 36 -13.55 -7.32 9.25
CA ARG A 36 -12.77 -6.08 9.04
C ARG A 36 -11.71 -5.88 10.12
N ASN A 37 -12.03 -6.17 11.39
CA ASN A 37 -11.06 -6.06 12.48
C ASN A 37 -9.98 -7.14 12.43
N SER A 38 -10.32 -8.37 12.05
CA SER A 38 -9.36 -9.46 11.84
C SER A 38 -8.37 -9.13 10.72
N LEU A 39 -8.84 -8.59 9.59
CA LEU A 39 -7.98 -8.11 8.49
C LEU A 39 -7.06 -6.97 8.95
N ARG A 40 -7.58 -6.01 9.73
CA ARG A 40 -6.78 -4.93 10.30
C ARG A 40 -5.67 -5.46 11.21
N LEU A 41 -5.97 -6.43 12.05
CA LEU A 41 -4.99 -7.06 12.94
C LEU A 41 -3.92 -7.82 12.15
N LEU A 42 -4.32 -8.58 11.12
CA LEU A 42 -3.38 -9.25 10.22
C LEU A 42 -2.43 -8.28 9.54
N LYS A 43 -2.95 -7.13 9.07
CA LYS A 43 -2.12 -6.06 8.49
C LYS A 43 -1.09 -5.55 9.50
N LEU A 44 -1.50 -5.23 10.74
CA LEU A 44 -0.60 -4.74 11.79
C LEU A 44 0.50 -5.75 12.15
N VAL A 45 0.13 -7.02 12.30
CA VAL A 45 1.09 -8.10 12.58
C VAL A 45 2.09 -8.23 11.44
N ASN A 46 1.64 -8.23 10.18
CA ASN A 46 2.54 -8.31 9.04
C ASN A 46 3.48 -7.10 8.97
N THR A 47 2.99 -5.88 9.20
CA THR A 47 3.84 -4.68 9.26
C THR A 47 4.91 -4.78 10.35
N LEU A 48 4.55 -5.26 11.55
CA LEU A 48 5.51 -5.42 12.64
C LEU A 48 6.59 -6.46 12.32
N LEU A 49 6.20 -7.58 11.71
CA LEU A 49 7.13 -8.64 11.32
C LEU A 49 8.05 -8.20 10.20
N ASP A 50 7.53 -7.49 9.20
CA ASP A 50 8.33 -6.92 8.11
C ASP A 50 9.35 -5.92 8.67
N PHE A 51 8.93 -5.02 9.56
CA PHE A 51 9.81 -4.08 10.25
C PHE A 51 10.93 -4.80 11.04
N SER A 52 10.56 -5.81 11.83
CA SER A 52 11.54 -6.60 12.61
C SER A 52 12.57 -7.32 11.72
N ARG A 53 12.18 -7.78 10.52
CA ARG A 53 13.12 -8.41 9.57
C ARG A 53 14.09 -7.39 8.98
N ILE A 54 13.61 -6.19 8.66
CA ILE A 54 14.43 -5.08 8.12
C ILE A 54 15.45 -4.63 9.17
N GLU A 55 15.02 -4.36 10.41
CA GLU A 55 15.90 -3.96 11.52
C GLU A 55 16.97 -5.01 11.83
N ALA A 56 16.64 -6.30 11.71
CA ALA A 56 17.59 -7.38 11.92
C ALA A 56 18.57 -7.59 10.75
N GLY A 57 18.48 -6.79 9.68
CA GLY A 57 19.28 -6.95 8.46
C GLY A 57 18.99 -8.25 7.70
N ARG A 58 17.83 -8.89 7.96
CA ARG A 58 17.47 -10.21 7.41
C ARG A 58 16.64 -10.12 6.14
N THR A 59 16.33 -8.92 5.68
CA THR A 59 15.66 -8.70 4.40
C THR A 59 16.71 -8.71 3.29
N GLN A 60 16.78 -9.79 2.53
CA GLN A 60 17.54 -9.84 1.28
C GLN A 60 16.64 -9.39 0.14
N ALA A 61 16.89 -8.19 -0.40
CA ALA A 61 16.21 -7.72 -1.60
C ALA A 61 16.66 -8.55 -2.81
N ILE A 62 15.68 -9.02 -3.58
CA ILE A 62 15.90 -9.77 -4.81
C ILE A 62 15.77 -8.78 -5.96
N TYR A 63 16.90 -8.22 -6.40
CA TYR A 63 16.93 -7.25 -7.48
C TYR A 63 16.74 -7.92 -8.84
N GLU A 64 15.74 -7.48 -9.58
CA GLU A 64 15.46 -7.90 -10.94
C GLU A 64 15.23 -6.68 -11.84
N PRO A 65 15.55 -6.77 -13.15
CA PRO A 65 15.30 -5.68 -14.09
C PRO A 65 13.80 -5.53 -14.36
N ILE A 66 13.22 -4.40 -13.97
CA ILE A 66 11.79 -4.10 -14.08
C ILE A 66 11.54 -2.86 -14.93
N ASP A 67 10.47 -2.88 -15.73
CA ASP A 67 9.88 -1.66 -16.27
C ASP A 67 9.15 -0.92 -15.12
N LEU A 68 9.91 -0.07 -14.45
CA LEU A 68 9.46 0.59 -13.23
C LEU A 68 8.32 1.58 -13.48
N ALA A 69 8.32 2.21 -14.66
CA ALA A 69 7.26 3.11 -15.06
C ALA A 69 5.95 2.34 -15.24
N GLN A 70 5.96 1.25 -16.00
CA GLN A 70 4.78 0.41 -16.19
C GLN A 70 4.25 -0.14 -14.86
N LEU A 71 5.11 -0.75 -14.03
CA LEU A 71 4.71 -1.30 -12.74
C LEU A 71 4.08 -0.21 -11.84
N THR A 72 4.67 0.98 -11.79
CA THR A 72 4.14 2.09 -10.98
C THR A 72 2.80 2.58 -11.51
N GLN A 73 2.61 2.66 -12.83
CA GLN A 73 1.33 3.03 -13.44
C GLN A 73 0.22 2.02 -13.10
N GLU A 74 0.52 0.73 -13.19
CA GLU A 74 -0.43 -0.35 -12.87
C GLU A 74 -0.87 -0.27 -11.40
N LEU A 75 0.09 -0.16 -10.48
CA LEU A 75 -0.18 -0.04 -9.05
C LEU A 75 -0.98 1.22 -8.70
N ALA A 76 -0.64 2.37 -9.27
CA ALA A 76 -1.38 3.61 -9.05
C ALA A 76 -2.80 3.53 -9.62
N SER A 77 -2.98 2.89 -10.78
CA SER A 77 -4.27 2.74 -11.44
C SER A 77 -5.29 1.93 -10.63
N ASN A 78 -4.83 1.03 -9.75
CA ASN A 78 -5.70 0.30 -8.82
C ASN A 78 -6.50 1.21 -7.88
N PHE A 79 -6.05 2.45 -7.65
CA PHE A 79 -6.75 3.43 -6.81
C PHE A 79 -7.76 4.28 -7.58
N ARG A 80 -7.75 4.25 -8.92
CA ARG A 80 -8.55 5.15 -9.77
C ARG A 80 -10.03 5.13 -9.41
N SER A 81 -10.66 3.95 -9.41
CA SER A 81 -12.09 3.81 -9.10
C SER A 81 -12.46 4.21 -7.66
N ALA A 82 -11.52 4.12 -6.71
CA ALA A 82 -11.77 4.56 -5.34
C ALA A 82 -11.67 6.09 -5.20
N ILE A 83 -10.67 6.69 -5.84
CA ILE A 83 -10.44 8.14 -5.87
C ILE A 83 -11.59 8.85 -6.59
N GLU A 84 -12.00 8.35 -7.76
CA GLU A 84 -13.09 8.95 -8.54
C GLU A 84 -14.45 8.85 -7.82
N ARG A 85 -14.72 7.73 -7.12
CA ARG A 85 -15.93 7.61 -6.27
C ARG A 85 -15.93 8.57 -5.09
N ALA A 86 -14.76 9.03 -4.65
CA ALA A 86 -14.61 10.06 -3.63
C ALA A 86 -14.62 11.48 -4.23
N GLU A 87 -15.00 11.64 -5.51
CA GLU A 87 -15.05 12.91 -6.23
C GLU A 87 -13.68 13.64 -6.30
N MET A 88 -12.60 12.86 -6.24
CA MET A 88 -11.22 13.33 -6.38
C MET A 88 -10.62 12.92 -7.72
N HIS A 89 -9.48 13.52 -8.07
CA HIS A 89 -8.79 13.26 -9.34
C HIS A 89 -7.48 12.50 -9.11
N LEU A 90 -7.17 11.55 -9.98
CA LEU A 90 -5.90 10.84 -10.01
C LEU A 90 -5.13 11.17 -11.29
N THR A 91 -3.96 11.79 -11.14
CA THR A 91 -3.01 12.03 -12.23
C THR A 91 -1.84 11.06 -12.11
N ILE A 92 -1.51 10.36 -13.20
CA ILE A 92 -0.36 9.44 -13.27
C ILE A 92 0.57 9.97 -14.36
N ASP A 93 1.75 10.41 -13.95
CA ASP A 93 2.81 11.01 -14.77
C ASP A 93 4.08 10.17 -14.65
N CYS A 94 4.03 8.97 -15.21
CA CYS A 94 5.12 8.01 -15.17
C CYS A 94 5.56 7.67 -16.60
N PRO A 95 6.20 8.60 -17.34
CA PRO A 95 6.65 8.31 -18.70
C PRO A 95 7.57 7.08 -18.75
N PRO A 96 7.61 6.34 -19.87
CA PRO A 96 8.54 5.23 -20.03
C PRO A 96 9.99 5.64 -19.74
N LEU A 97 10.71 4.80 -19.01
CA LEU A 97 12.13 5.00 -18.73
C LEU A 97 12.98 4.44 -19.88
N ALA A 98 14.19 4.97 -20.05
CA ALA A 98 15.08 4.55 -21.13
C ALA A 98 15.66 3.14 -20.92
N GLU A 99 15.65 2.63 -19.69
CA GLU A 99 16.20 1.33 -19.31
C GLU A 99 15.36 0.66 -18.21
N LEU A 100 15.50 -0.65 -18.09
CA LEU A 100 14.95 -1.40 -16.97
C LEU A 100 15.72 -1.07 -15.69
N VAL A 101 15.00 -1.00 -14.59
CA VAL A 101 15.56 -0.62 -13.29
C VAL A 101 15.69 -1.86 -12.44
N TYR A 102 16.88 -2.08 -11.87
CA TYR A 102 17.10 -3.17 -10.92
C TYR A 102 16.50 -2.79 -9.57
N VAL A 103 15.33 -3.34 -9.26
CA VAL A 103 14.64 -3.19 -7.98
C VAL A 103 14.10 -4.55 -7.53
N ASP A 104 13.81 -4.67 -6.24
CA ASP A 104 12.95 -5.74 -5.75
C ASP A 104 11.50 -5.35 -5.99
N ARG A 105 10.80 -6.14 -6.81
CA ARG A 105 9.42 -5.87 -7.25
C ARG A 105 8.46 -5.78 -6.08
N ASP A 106 8.54 -6.70 -5.12
CA ASP A 106 7.64 -6.77 -3.97
C ASP A 106 7.85 -5.58 -3.03
N LEU A 107 9.11 -5.19 -2.82
CA LEU A 107 9.43 -4.02 -2.01
C LEU A 107 8.98 -2.72 -2.69
N TRP A 108 9.15 -2.61 -4.01
CA TRP A 108 8.65 -1.46 -4.77
C TRP A 108 7.13 -1.35 -4.69
N GLU A 109 6.43 -2.47 -4.88
CA GLU A 109 4.97 -2.53 -4.74
C GLU A 109 4.53 -2.05 -3.35
N LYS A 110 5.19 -2.52 -2.28
CA LYS A 110 4.90 -2.05 -0.92
C LYS A 110 5.10 -0.54 -0.76
N ILE A 111 6.14 0.04 -1.35
CA ILE A 111 6.39 1.49 -1.29
C ILE A 111 5.23 2.24 -1.96
N VAL A 112 4.92 1.92 -3.22
CA VAL A 112 3.89 2.60 -3.99
C VAL A 112 2.53 2.47 -3.32
N LEU A 113 2.14 1.27 -2.91
CA LEU A 113 0.83 1.03 -2.27
C LEU A 113 0.70 1.75 -0.92
N ASN A 114 1.76 1.79 -0.11
CA ASN A 114 1.72 2.51 1.16
C ASN A 114 1.55 4.02 0.95
N LEU A 115 2.34 4.62 0.06
CA LEU A 115 2.25 6.05 -0.26
C LEU A 115 0.87 6.40 -0.84
N MET A 116 0.37 5.63 -1.80
CA MET A 116 -0.96 5.81 -2.38
C MET A 116 -2.08 5.67 -1.35
N SER A 117 -1.99 4.67 -0.46
CA SER A 117 -2.99 4.47 0.58
C SER A 117 -3.03 5.63 1.58
N ASN A 118 -1.87 6.21 1.91
CA ASN A 118 -1.79 7.38 2.78
C ASN A 118 -2.36 8.62 2.08
N ALA A 119 -1.93 8.90 0.85
CA ALA A 119 -2.45 10.00 0.04
C ALA A 119 -3.99 9.94 -0.06
N PHE A 120 -4.55 8.77 -0.37
CA PHE A 120 -6.00 8.57 -0.44
C PHE A 120 -6.70 8.75 0.92
N LYS A 121 -6.11 8.22 2.00
CA LYS A 121 -6.69 8.31 3.34
C LYS A 121 -6.77 9.76 3.87
N PHE A 122 -5.83 10.62 3.48
CA PHE A 122 -5.69 11.97 4.03
C PHE A 122 -6.13 13.09 3.09
N THR A 123 -6.60 12.75 1.89
CA THR A 123 -7.18 13.71 0.92
C THR A 123 -8.69 13.60 0.93
N PHE A 124 -9.37 14.72 1.20
CA PHE A 124 -10.84 14.78 1.23
C PHE A 124 -11.43 15.54 0.05
N ALA A 125 -10.62 16.35 -0.64
CA ALA A 125 -10.99 17.12 -1.83
C ALA A 125 -9.74 17.38 -2.68
N GLY A 126 -9.93 17.58 -3.98
CA GLY A 126 -8.83 17.83 -4.92
C GLY A 126 -8.38 16.56 -5.64
N GLY A 127 -7.12 16.14 -5.41
CA GLY A 127 -6.54 15.00 -6.11
C GLY A 127 -5.17 14.56 -5.62
N ILE A 128 -4.71 13.48 -6.24
CA ILE A 128 -3.44 12.80 -5.99
C ILE A 128 -2.69 12.71 -7.32
N THR A 129 -1.41 13.04 -7.30
CA THR A 129 -0.51 12.96 -8.45
C THR A 129 0.61 11.98 -8.14
N VAL A 130 0.77 10.97 -8.99
CA VAL A 130 1.91 10.04 -8.95
C VAL A 130 2.84 10.40 -10.10
N ARG A 131 4.11 10.65 -9.80
CA ARG A 131 5.14 10.93 -10.80
C ARG A 131 6.32 9.98 -10.62
N LEU A 132 6.83 9.46 -11.73
CA LEU A 132 8.09 8.73 -11.78
C LEU A 132 8.99 9.34 -12.85
N GLN A 133 10.17 9.80 -12.45
CA GLN A 133 11.08 10.49 -13.37
C GLN A 133 12.55 10.19 -13.05
N ARG A 134 13.41 10.27 -14.07
CA ARG A 134 14.87 10.26 -13.87
C ARG A 134 15.31 11.64 -13.36
N VAL A 135 16.07 11.66 -12.27
CA VAL A 135 16.72 12.86 -11.73
C VAL A 135 18.21 12.55 -11.53
N GLY A 136 19.04 13.04 -12.46
CA GLY A 136 20.46 12.67 -12.51
C GLY A 136 20.63 11.15 -12.69
N GLU A 137 21.37 10.52 -11.79
CA GLU A 137 21.61 9.07 -11.77
C GLU A 137 20.49 8.27 -11.07
N ALA A 138 19.56 8.95 -10.39
CA ALA A 138 18.51 8.33 -9.60
C ALA A 138 17.15 8.35 -10.31
N ILE A 139 16.24 7.50 -9.86
CA ILE A 139 14.83 7.57 -10.21
C ILE A 139 14.07 8.07 -9.00
N GLU A 140 13.27 9.10 -9.21
CA GLU A 140 12.46 9.73 -8.20
C GLU A 140 11.00 9.32 -8.39
N LEU A 141 10.44 8.68 -7.36
CA LEU A 141 9.01 8.47 -7.21
C LEU A 141 8.45 9.58 -6.31
N THR A 142 7.50 10.34 -6.83
CA THR A 142 6.74 11.33 -6.07
C THR A 142 5.28 10.92 -6.00
N VAL A 143 4.72 10.88 -4.80
CA VAL A 143 3.26 10.82 -4.58
C VAL A 143 2.88 12.10 -3.86
N GLN A 144 2.22 12.99 -4.59
CA GLN A 144 1.75 14.27 -4.08
C GLN A 144 0.24 14.20 -3.88
N ASP A 145 -0.22 14.70 -2.74
CA ASP A 145 -1.64 14.84 -2.45
C ASP A 145 -2.00 16.29 -2.06
N THR A 146 -3.29 16.57 -2.05
CA THR A 146 -3.87 17.88 -1.71
C THR A 146 -4.59 17.85 -0.37
N GLY A 147 -4.27 16.85 0.46
CA GLY A 147 -4.89 16.59 1.74
C GLY A 147 -4.46 17.54 2.84
N VAL A 148 -4.71 17.13 4.07
CA VAL A 148 -4.51 17.95 5.29
C VAL A 148 -3.03 18.27 5.60
N GLY A 149 -2.10 17.67 4.85
CA GLY A 149 -0.67 17.78 5.09
C GLY A 149 -0.22 17.00 6.34
N ILE A 150 1.10 16.98 6.56
CA ILE A 150 1.70 16.38 7.75
C ILE A 150 2.02 17.53 8.72
N PRO A 151 1.54 17.49 9.98
CA PRO A 151 1.91 18.49 10.98
C PRO A 151 3.43 18.59 11.12
N ALA A 152 3.97 19.80 11.22
CA ALA A 152 5.42 20.01 11.27
C ALA A 152 6.14 19.29 12.42
N ILE A 153 5.41 19.00 13.51
CA ILE A 153 5.93 18.24 14.65
C ILE A 153 6.07 16.73 14.39
N GLU A 154 5.42 16.22 13.35
CA GLU A 154 5.49 14.81 12.91
C GLU A 154 6.49 14.63 11.76
N LEU A 155 7.00 15.71 11.18
CA LEU A 155 8.05 15.64 10.17
C LEU A 155 9.37 15.23 10.84
N PRO A 156 10.11 14.25 10.28
CA PRO A 156 11.43 13.93 10.77
C PRO A 156 12.30 15.19 10.69
N HIS A 157 12.97 15.50 11.80
CA HIS A 157 13.94 16.58 11.81
C HIS A 157 15.06 16.25 10.80
N PRO A 158 15.45 17.19 9.93
CA PRO A 158 16.60 16.97 9.07
C PRO A 158 17.81 16.62 9.94
N ALA A 159 18.48 15.52 9.59
CA ALA A 159 19.73 15.09 10.22
C ALA A 159 20.87 16.05 9.90
#